data_AF-A0A6L7X350-F1
#
_entry.id   AF-A0A6L7X350-F1
#
_cell.length_a   1.000
_cell.length_b   1.000
_cell.length_c   1.000
_cell.angle_alpha   90.00
_cell.angle_beta   90.00
_cell.angle_gamma   90.00
#
_symmetry.space_group_name_H-M   'P 1'
#
loop_
_entity.id
_entity.type
_entity.pdbx_description
1 polymer ?
#
loop_
_entity_poly.entity_id
_entity_poly.type
_entity_poly.pdbx_seq_one_letter_code
_entity_poly.pdbx_strand_id
1 'polypeptide(L)'
;MPKNDLFDIEIREFSAVPDGAHEGANAVLMKRRDPGDANNPNDDPPKTPPIQKRLLSVLTSVADGHQHGIEISSRGDCWVTYSKGKTDPTDHSHAIAKGPDGTFVLGMTGGHTHTIDQADMAQALLALVNKGDDPMAPTAEELQAQVDRLTKIVALTPEHRAHFDTLDEAYQDDFLAKSAADRDAALEVAKSADPVAYTTDAGMEIRKSAGDVVIAMAKQADATARENATLRKQAEQTALEKRATDELPNLGGTVQVRAAILSAIDGIEDEDVRKAAHERVRAGSESLGKVFKPQGHSGAGDPVDGSAEAKLAALTKTYAEKHNVSMAKAAAAGLATDEGNRLDPAAEPAAR
;
A
#
# COMPACT_ATOMS: atom_id res chain seq x y z
N MET A 1 -38.27 -39.03 -10.31
CA MET A 1 -37.02 -38.35 -10.65
C MET A 1 -36.56 -38.90 -11.99
N PRO A 2 -36.50 -38.12 -13.07
CA PRO A 2 -35.93 -38.61 -14.31
C PRO A 2 -34.43 -38.83 -14.08
N LYS A 3 -33.91 -39.97 -14.52
CA LYS A 3 -32.48 -40.23 -14.54
C LYS A 3 -31.92 -39.50 -15.76
N ASN A 4 -30.90 -38.67 -15.56
CA ASN A 4 -30.15 -38.05 -16.65
C ASN A 4 -29.29 -39.13 -17.31
N ASP A 5 -29.87 -39.86 -18.24
CA ASP A 5 -29.16 -40.91 -18.96
C ASP A 5 -28.59 -40.34 -20.26
N LEU A 6 -27.29 -40.57 -20.51
CA LEU A 6 -26.50 -40.04 -21.65
C LEU A 6 -26.88 -40.67 -23.01
N PHE A 7 -28.09 -41.20 -23.18
CA PHE A 7 -28.46 -42.03 -24.34
C PHE A 7 -28.73 -41.26 -25.63
N ASP A 8 -28.86 -39.93 -25.58
CA ASP A 8 -29.14 -39.09 -26.77
C ASP A 8 -27.90 -38.31 -27.30
N ILE A 9 -26.69 -38.73 -26.93
CA ILE A 9 -25.45 -38.17 -27.51
C ILE A 9 -24.92 -39.11 -28.60
N GLU A 10 -24.99 -38.67 -29.85
CA GLU A 10 -24.30 -39.32 -30.97
C GLU A 10 -22.83 -38.88 -30.98
N ILE A 11 -21.91 -39.74 -30.51
CA ILE A 11 -20.46 -39.51 -30.62
C ILE A 11 -20.04 -39.81 -32.05
N ARG A 12 -19.88 -38.77 -32.87
CA ARG A 12 -19.47 -38.89 -34.28
C ARG A 12 -17.98 -39.16 -34.48
N GLU A 13 -17.17 -38.74 -33.51
CA GLU A 13 -15.72 -38.93 -33.50
C GLU A 13 -15.24 -39.12 -32.07
N PHE A 14 -14.36 -40.09 -31.86
CA PHE A 14 -13.74 -40.36 -30.56
C PHE A 14 -12.23 -40.52 -30.75
N SER A 15 -11.47 -39.57 -30.19
CA SER A 15 -10.01 -39.58 -30.21
C SER A 15 -9.49 -39.68 -28.79
N ALA A 16 -9.00 -40.87 -28.43
CA ALA A 16 -8.28 -41.07 -27.17
C ALA A 16 -6.80 -40.78 -27.38
N VAL A 17 -6.26 -39.79 -26.67
CA VAL A 17 -4.82 -39.53 -26.63
C VAL A 17 -4.24 -40.04 -25.30
N PRO A 18 -3.11 -40.76 -25.34
CA PRO A 18 -2.51 -41.33 -24.13
C PRO A 18 -1.92 -40.27 -23.20
N ASP A 19 -1.39 -39.16 -23.76
CA ASP A 19 -0.86 -38.01 -23.03
C ASP A 19 -1.00 -36.75 -23.92
N GLY A 20 -1.28 -35.58 -23.34
CA GLY A 20 -1.11 -34.28 -24.01
C GLY A 20 -2.37 -33.58 -24.57
N ALA A 21 -2.11 -32.42 -25.18
CA ALA A 21 -3.06 -31.42 -25.60
C ALA A 21 -4.15 -31.92 -26.57
N HIS A 22 -5.41 -31.61 -26.25
CA HIS A 22 -6.58 -31.92 -27.07
C HIS A 22 -6.94 -30.71 -27.93
N GLU A 23 -6.00 -30.26 -28.76
CA GLU A 23 -6.23 -29.13 -29.68
C GLU A 23 -7.42 -29.46 -30.60
N GLY A 24 -8.46 -28.63 -30.58
CA GLY A 24 -9.70 -28.85 -31.33
C GLY A 24 -10.76 -29.74 -30.65
N ALA A 25 -10.57 -30.14 -29.38
CA ALA A 25 -11.59 -30.87 -28.64
C ALA A 25 -12.63 -29.94 -28.00
N ASN A 26 -13.90 -30.13 -28.35
CA ASN A 26 -15.00 -29.28 -27.87
C ASN A 26 -15.53 -29.66 -26.47
N ALA A 27 -15.16 -30.83 -25.95
CA ALA A 27 -15.63 -31.31 -24.66
C ALA A 27 -14.64 -32.31 -24.05
N VAL A 28 -14.55 -32.30 -22.72
CA VAL A 28 -13.73 -33.26 -21.96
C VAL A 28 -14.62 -34.37 -21.39
N LEU A 29 -14.34 -35.61 -21.76
CA LEU A 29 -14.94 -36.80 -21.16
C LEU A 29 -13.95 -37.41 -20.16
N MET A 30 -14.18 -37.21 -18.86
CA MET A 30 -13.34 -37.83 -17.83
C MET A 30 -13.94 -39.16 -17.36
N LYS A 31 -13.09 -40.19 -17.29
CA LYS A 31 -13.44 -41.46 -16.67
C LYS A 31 -13.77 -41.22 -15.19
N ARG A 32 -14.98 -41.62 -14.78
CA ARG A 32 -15.41 -41.61 -13.38
C ARG A 32 -14.43 -42.44 -12.53
N ARG A 33 -14.02 -41.93 -11.36
CA ARG A 33 -13.41 -42.77 -10.31
C ARG A 33 -14.49 -43.71 -9.80
N ASP A 34 -14.28 -45.02 -9.98
CA ASP A 34 -15.20 -46.01 -9.43
C ASP A 34 -15.22 -45.88 -7.90
N PRO A 35 -16.40 -45.94 -7.27
CA PRO A 35 -16.51 -45.99 -5.83
C PRO A 35 -15.95 -47.34 -5.36
N GLY A 36 -14.65 -47.37 -5.07
CA GLY A 36 -13.94 -48.61 -4.72
C GLY A 36 -12.45 -48.61 -5.02
N ASP A 37 -11.93 -47.62 -5.76
CA ASP A 37 -10.49 -47.54 -6.03
C ASP A 37 -9.75 -46.92 -4.83
N ALA A 38 -9.66 -47.72 -3.76
CA ALA A 38 -8.94 -47.45 -2.53
C ALA A 38 -7.68 -48.33 -2.51
N ASN A 39 -6.58 -47.84 -3.07
CA ASN A 39 -5.25 -48.45 -2.88
C ASN A 39 -4.66 -48.16 -1.48
N ASN A 40 -5.50 -47.79 -0.50
CA ASN A 40 -5.11 -47.66 0.90
C ASN A 40 -6.09 -48.47 1.78
N PRO A 41 -5.67 -49.62 2.32
CA PRO A 41 -6.52 -50.49 3.14
C PRO A 41 -6.89 -49.90 4.52
N ASN A 42 -6.42 -48.69 4.85
CA ASN A 42 -6.74 -47.98 6.09
C ASN A 42 -7.69 -46.79 5.91
N ASP A 43 -8.14 -46.50 4.68
CA ASP A 43 -9.14 -45.45 4.48
C ASP A 43 -10.53 -46.04 4.74
N ASP A 44 -11.20 -45.55 5.80
CA ASP A 44 -12.64 -45.67 5.97
C ASP A 44 -13.31 -45.44 4.60
N PRO A 45 -14.30 -46.26 4.17
CA PRO A 45 -14.93 -46.07 2.88
C PRO A 45 -15.39 -44.62 2.82
N PRO A 46 -14.86 -43.79 1.89
CA PRO A 46 -15.22 -42.40 1.86
C PRO A 46 -16.73 -42.39 1.70
N LYS A 47 -17.44 -41.83 2.69
CA LYS A 47 -18.85 -41.47 2.58
C LYS A 47 -18.92 -40.62 1.34
N THR A 48 -19.18 -41.22 0.18
CA THR A 48 -19.01 -40.57 -1.11
C THR A 48 -19.83 -39.29 -1.04
N PRO A 49 -19.20 -38.11 -1.06
CA PRO A 49 -19.97 -36.88 -1.13
C PRO A 49 -20.82 -36.98 -2.40
N PRO A 50 -22.08 -36.49 -2.37
CA PRO A 50 -22.98 -36.59 -3.50
C PRO A 50 -22.26 -36.07 -4.75
N ILE A 51 -22.45 -36.78 -5.88
CA ILE A 51 -21.89 -36.44 -7.19
C ILE A 51 -22.08 -34.93 -7.39
N GLN A 52 -20.99 -34.17 -7.28
CA GLN A 52 -21.06 -32.75 -7.57
C GLN A 52 -21.28 -32.63 -9.06
N LYS A 53 -22.45 -32.12 -9.47
CA LYS A 53 -22.69 -31.81 -10.88
C LYS A 53 -21.65 -30.77 -11.29
N ARG A 54 -20.83 -31.09 -12.28
CA ARG A 54 -19.95 -30.10 -12.91
C ARG A 54 -20.84 -29.13 -13.68
N LEU A 55 -20.80 -27.87 -13.28
CA LEU A 55 -21.53 -26.76 -13.86
C LEU A 55 -20.85 -26.35 -15.16
N LEU A 56 -19.54 -26.12 -15.11
CA LEU A 56 -18.73 -25.70 -16.25
C LEU A 56 -17.48 -26.59 -16.34
N SER A 57 -17.06 -26.90 -17.57
CA SER A 57 -15.77 -27.55 -17.85
C SER A 57 -15.23 -26.94 -19.14
N VAL A 58 -14.07 -26.31 -19.07
CA VAL A 58 -13.38 -25.72 -20.22
C VAL A 58 -11.94 -26.19 -20.27
N LEU A 59 -11.31 -26.08 -21.44
CA LEU A 59 -9.90 -26.35 -21.62
C LEU A 59 -9.12 -25.04 -21.67
N THR A 60 -7.89 -25.06 -21.16
CA THR A 60 -6.92 -24.01 -21.43
C THR A 60 -6.34 -24.19 -22.83
N SER A 61 -5.64 -23.18 -23.35
CA SER A 61 -4.83 -23.32 -24.56
C SER A 61 -3.75 -24.38 -24.39
N VAL A 62 -3.23 -24.84 -25.52
CA VAL A 62 -2.11 -25.77 -25.58
C VAL A 62 -0.80 -25.02 -25.35
N ALA A 63 -0.03 -25.44 -24.35
CA ALA A 63 1.33 -24.98 -24.14
C ALA A 63 2.22 -26.19 -23.81
N ASP A 64 3.43 -26.23 -24.36
CA ASP A 64 4.40 -27.31 -24.12
C ASP A 64 3.82 -28.73 -24.30
N GLY A 65 2.93 -28.88 -25.30
CA GLY A 65 2.34 -30.15 -25.69
C GLY A 65 1.25 -30.69 -24.75
N HIS A 66 0.80 -29.93 -23.74
CA HIS A 66 -0.35 -30.28 -22.91
C HIS A 66 -1.30 -29.10 -22.68
N GLN A 67 -2.40 -29.38 -21.99
CA GLN A 67 -3.40 -28.41 -21.57
C GLN A 67 -4.06 -28.86 -20.27
N HIS A 68 -4.74 -27.94 -19.58
CA HIS A 68 -5.49 -28.21 -18.36
C HIS A 68 -6.99 -28.05 -18.60
N GLY A 69 -7.79 -28.74 -17.79
CA GLY A 69 -9.22 -28.47 -17.64
C GLY A 69 -9.45 -27.49 -16.48
N ILE A 70 -10.31 -26.50 -16.68
CA ILE A 70 -10.86 -25.68 -15.61
C ILE A 70 -12.30 -26.07 -15.42
N GLU A 71 -12.68 -26.37 -14.18
CA GLU A 71 -14.00 -26.87 -13.88
C GLU A 71 -14.60 -26.14 -12.68
N ILE A 72 -15.91 -25.93 -12.77
CA ILE A 72 -16.70 -25.31 -11.71
C ILE A 72 -17.81 -26.28 -11.31
N SER A 73 -17.93 -26.59 -10.03
CA SER A 73 -19.04 -27.40 -9.51
C SER A 73 -20.30 -26.59 -9.30
N SER A 74 -21.43 -27.28 -9.20
CA SER A 74 -22.71 -26.68 -8.79
C SER A 74 -22.69 -26.09 -7.37
N ARG A 75 -21.61 -26.26 -6.60
CA ARG A 75 -21.42 -25.63 -5.28
C ARG A 75 -20.52 -24.39 -5.32
N GLY A 76 -20.01 -24.03 -6.51
CA GLY A 76 -19.09 -22.92 -6.70
C GLY A 76 -17.63 -23.27 -6.44
N ASP A 77 -17.31 -24.55 -6.23
CA ASP A 77 -15.92 -25.00 -6.15
C ASP A 77 -15.30 -24.90 -7.55
N CYS A 78 -14.13 -24.26 -7.67
CA CYS A 78 -13.39 -24.15 -8.92
C CYS A 78 -12.07 -24.91 -8.80
N TRP A 79 -11.72 -25.72 -9.79
CA TRP A 79 -10.44 -26.43 -9.82
C TRP A 79 -9.83 -26.46 -11.21
N VAL A 80 -8.49 -26.48 -11.23
CA VAL A 80 -7.69 -26.73 -12.42
C VAL A 80 -7.16 -28.15 -12.35
N THR A 81 -7.34 -28.92 -13.41
CA THR A 81 -6.95 -30.33 -13.43
C THR A 81 -5.45 -30.48 -13.52
N TYR A 82 -4.92 -31.53 -12.92
CA TYR A 82 -3.53 -31.92 -13.14
C TYR A 82 -3.35 -32.40 -14.58
N SER A 83 -2.22 -32.07 -15.17
CA SER A 83 -1.84 -32.51 -16.51
C SER A 83 -0.32 -32.62 -16.60
N LYS A 84 0.14 -33.37 -17.60
CA LYS A 84 1.54 -33.52 -17.96
C LYS A 84 1.68 -33.47 -19.47
N GLY A 85 2.80 -32.91 -19.91
CA GLY A 85 3.17 -32.83 -21.31
C GLY A 85 4.34 -33.73 -21.64
N LYS A 86 4.58 -33.91 -22.94
CA LYS A 86 5.77 -34.61 -23.42
C LYS A 86 7.06 -33.84 -23.11
N THR A 87 6.96 -32.51 -23.06
CA THR A 87 8.07 -31.59 -22.77
C THR A 87 8.07 -31.08 -21.33
N ASP A 88 6.96 -31.24 -20.59
CA ASP A 88 6.92 -31.08 -19.13
C ASP A 88 6.42 -32.39 -18.48
N PRO A 89 7.35 -33.29 -18.10
CA PRO A 89 6.99 -34.61 -17.55
C PRO A 89 6.52 -34.55 -16.10
N THR A 90 6.51 -33.38 -15.47
CA THR A 90 6.09 -33.22 -14.07
C THR A 90 4.60 -32.91 -14.03
N ASP A 91 3.81 -33.81 -13.43
CA ASP A 91 2.39 -33.57 -13.19
C ASP A 91 2.21 -32.29 -12.36
N HIS A 92 1.52 -31.30 -12.91
CA HIS A 92 1.25 -30.03 -12.23
C HIS A 92 -0.16 -29.51 -12.53
N SER A 93 -0.57 -28.51 -11.77
CA SER A 93 -1.78 -27.72 -11.99
C SER A 93 -1.46 -26.25 -11.76
N HIS A 94 -2.26 -25.36 -12.33
CA HIS A 94 -2.08 -23.92 -12.16
C HIS A 94 -3.04 -23.37 -11.11
N ALA A 95 -2.57 -22.40 -10.32
CA ALA A 95 -3.43 -21.63 -9.44
C ALA A 95 -4.26 -20.60 -10.24
N ILE A 96 -5.51 -20.37 -9.84
CA ILE A 96 -6.32 -19.26 -10.34
C ILE A 96 -6.45 -18.22 -9.23
N ALA A 97 -6.15 -16.97 -9.54
CA ALA A 97 -6.35 -15.83 -8.65
C ALA A 97 -7.24 -14.78 -9.29
N LYS A 98 -8.05 -14.09 -8.48
CA LYS A 98 -8.82 -12.93 -8.93
C LYS A 98 -8.05 -11.66 -8.62
N GLY A 99 -7.74 -10.86 -9.65
CA GLY A 99 -7.13 -9.55 -9.55
C GLY A 99 -8.09 -8.49 -8.96
N PRO A 100 -7.55 -7.36 -8.45
CA PRO A 100 -8.34 -6.28 -7.86
C PRO A 100 -9.27 -5.56 -8.87
N ASP A 101 -8.97 -5.66 -10.16
CA ASP A 101 -9.81 -5.21 -11.28
C ASP A 101 -10.90 -6.22 -11.67
N GLY A 102 -10.96 -7.35 -10.96
CA GLY A 102 -11.92 -8.43 -11.21
C GLY A 102 -11.49 -9.43 -12.28
N THR A 103 -10.30 -9.27 -12.89
CA THR A 103 -9.76 -10.25 -13.85
C THR A 103 -9.37 -11.55 -13.16
N PHE A 104 -9.43 -12.68 -13.87
CA PHE A 104 -8.89 -13.95 -13.39
C PHE A 104 -7.53 -14.20 -14.03
N VAL A 105 -6.53 -14.52 -13.22
CA VAL A 105 -5.16 -14.78 -13.64
C VAL A 105 -4.82 -16.23 -13.34
N LEU A 106 -4.32 -16.95 -14.34
CA LEU A 106 -3.75 -18.28 -14.21
C LEU A 106 -2.25 -18.14 -13.86
N GLY A 107 -1.86 -18.60 -12.68
CA GLY A 107 -0.51 -18.48 -12.16
C GLY A 107 0.48 -19.40 -12.85
N MET A 108 1.70 -18.92 -13.12
CA MET A 108 2.78 -19.70 -13.73
C MET A 108 3.25 -20.83 -12.80
N THR A 109 3.38 -22.05 -13.33
CA THR A 109 3.88 -23.23 -12.61
C THR A 109 4.86 -23.95 -13.54
N GLY A 110 5.98 -24.45 -13.03
CA GLY A 110 6.97 -25.15 -13.88
C GLY A 110 7.72 -24.28 -14.89
N GLY A 111 7.40 -22.99 -15.00
CA GLY A 111 8.05 -22.05 -15.94
C GLY A 111 7.16 -21.65 -17.12
N HIS A 112 5.96 -22.21 -17.26
CA HIS A 112 4.97 -21.86 -18.27
C HIS A 112 3.62 -21.49 -17.64
N THR A 113 2.74 -20.93 -18.47
CA THR A 113 1.32 -20.68 -18.14
C THR A 113 0.49 -20.98 -19.38
N HIS A 114 -0.81 -21.13 -19.19
CA HIS A 114 -1.76 -21.25 -20.28
C HIS A 114 -2.68 -20.03 -20.33
N THR A 115 -3.33 -19.84 -21.46
CA THR A 115 -4.43 -18.88 -21.61
C THR A 115 -5.76 -19.63 -21.59
N ILE A 116 -6.83 -18.93 -21.23
CA ILE A 116 -8.18 -19.43 -21.41
C ILE A 116 -8.69 -18.87 -22.73
N ASP A 117 -9.10 -19.74 -23.65
CA ASP A 117 -9.72 -19.29 -24.90
C ASP A 117 -11.10 -18.69 -24.58
N GLN A 118 -11.29 -17.44 -24.98
CA GLN A 118 -12.51 -16.69 -24.68
C GLN A 118 -13.72 -17.21 -25.48
N ALA A 119 -13.51 -17.74 -26.68
CA ALA A 119 -14.57 -18.34 -27.49
C ALA A 119 -15.03 -19.67 -26.87
N ASP A 120 -14.09 -20.50 -26.40
CA ASP A 120 -14.41 -21.76 -25.74
C ASP A 120 -15.12 -21.54 -24.40
N MET A 121 -14.71 -20.53 -23.63
CA MET A 121 -15.43 -20.09 -22.43
C MET A 121 -16.86 -19.65 -22.72
N ALA A 122 -17.05 -18.87 -23.78
CA ALA A 122 -18.36 -18.39 -24.18
C ALA A 122 -19.27 -19.56 -24.62
N GLN A 123 -18.75 -20.52 -25.39
CA GLN A 123 -19.47 -21.74 -25.77
C GLN A 123 -19.83 -22.63 -24.57
N ALA A 124 -18.93 -22.77 -23.60
CA ALA A 124 -19.18 -23.59 -22.42
C ALA A 124 -20.22 -22.94 -21.48
N LEU A 125 -20.24 -21.61 -21.37
CA LEU A 125 -21.32 -20.88 -20.71
C LEU A 125 -22.66 -21.06 -21.45
N LEU A 126 -22.63 -21.11 -22.79
CA LEU A 126 -23.78 -21.43 -23.64
C LEU A 126 -24.41 -22.78 -23.30
N ALA A 127 -23.57 -23.82 -23.24
CA ALA A 127 -23.99 -25.17 -22.93
C ALA A 127 -24.59 -25.31 -21.52
N LEU A 128 -24.20 -24.43 -20.60
CA LEU A 128 -24.76 -24.38 -19.25
C LEU A 128 -26.15 -23.76 -19.23
N VAL A 129 -26.39 -22.70 -20.00
CA VAL A 129 -27.71 -22.07 -20.16
C VAL A 129 -28.69 -23.02 -20.84
N ASN A 130 -28.22 -23.85 -21.78
CA ASN A 130 -29.01 -24.85 -22.51
C ASN A 130 -29.44 -26.10 -21.70
N LYS A 131 -29.03 -26.27 -20.43
CA LYS A 131 -29.38 -27.46 -19.62
C LYS A 131 -30.76 -27.41 -18.93
N GLY A 132 -31.58 -26.40 -19.21
CA GLY A 132 -32.99 -26.36 -18.80
C GLY A 132 -33.90 -26.73 -19.96
N ASP A 133 -34.76 -27.75 -19.80
CA ASP A 133 -35.95 -27.98 -20.63
C ASP A 133 -36.99 -26.86 -20.39
N ASP A 134 -36.59 -25.62 -20.61
CA ASP A 134 -37.48 -24.47 -20.53
C ASP A 134 -37.84 -24.07 -21.97
N PRO A 135 -39.12 -24.08 -22.38
CA PRO A 135 -39.55 -23.58 -23.69
C PRO A 135 -39.32 -22.06 -23.88
N MET A 136 -38.78 -21.36 -22.86
CA MET A 136 -38.23 -20.00 -22.93
C MET A 136 -36.70 -19.96 -23.00
N ALA A 137 -36.01 -21.10 -23.13
CA ALA A 137 -34.55 -21.13 -23.28
C ALA A 137 -34.16 -20.44 -24.61
N PRO A 138 -33.20 -19.51 -24.58
CA PRO A 138 -32.75 -18.81 -25.78
C PRO A 138 -32.20 -19.82 -26.80
N THR A 139 -32.58 -19.62 -28.06
CA THR A 139 -32.11 -20.42 -29.20
C THR A 139 -30.60 -20.31 -29.39
N ALA A 140 -29.99 -21.25 -30.11
CA ALA A 140 -28.57 -21.19 -30.45
C ALA A 140 -28.17 -19.88 -31.16
N GLU A 141 -29.08 -19.30 -31.94
CA GLU A 141 -28.87 -18.01 -32.63
C GLU A 141 -28.94 -16.83 -31.66
N GLU A 142 -29.91 -16.79 -30.75
CA GLU A 142 -29.99 -15.76 -29.70
C GLU A 142 -28.79 -15.82 -28.76
N LEU A 143 -28.32 -17.04 -28.48
CA LEU A 143 -27.15 -17.32 -27.69
C LEU A 143 -25.86 -16.88 -28.38
N GLN A 144 -25.72 -17.15 -29.68
CA GLN A 144 -24.60 -16.63 -30.47
C GLN A 144 -24.60 -15.10 -30.50
N ALA A 145 -25.78 -14.47 -30.64
CA ALA A 145 -25.89 -13.01 -30.59
C ALA A 145 -25.45 -12.43 -29.24
N GLN A 146 -25.78 -13.10 -28.13
CA GLN A 146 -25.32 -12.71 -26.80
C GLN A 146 -23.79 -12.82 -26.65
N VAL A 147 -23.21 -13.91 -27.17
CA VAL A 147 -21.75 -14.11 -27.17
C VAL A 147 -21.05 -13.04 -28.01
N ASP A 148 -21.56 -12.74 -29.20
CA ASP A 148 -20.99 -11.71 -30.07
C ASP A 148 -21.06 -10.33 -29.42
N ARG A 149 -22.16 -10.02 -28.73
CA ARG A 149 -22.32 -8.78 -27.97
C ARG A 149 -21.31 -8.70 -26.82
N LEU A 150 -21.19 -9.74 -26.01
CA LEU A 150 -20.24 -9.80 -24.89
C LEU A 150 -18.79 -9.67 -25.36
N THR A 151 -18.44 -10.35 -26.46
CA THR A 151 -17.10 -10.27 -27.08
C THR A 151 -16.77 -8.83 -27.48
N LYS A 152 -17.72 -8.11 -28.10
CA LYS A 152 -17.54 -6.70 -28.45
C LYS A 152 -17.40 -5.79 -27.24
N ILE A 153 -18.12 -6.06 -26.14
CA ILE A 153 -18.04 -5.31 -24.88
C ILE A 153 -16.68 -5.52 -24.20
N VAL A 154 -16.19 -6.76 -24.17
CA VAL A 154 -14.89 -7.10 -23.58
C VAL A 154 -13.73 -6.50 -24.38
N ALA A 155 -13.89 -6.36 -25.69
CA ALA A 155 -12.90 -5.72 -26.57
C ALA A 155 -12.85 -4.19 -26.47
N LEU A 156 -13.70 -3.54 -25.66
CA LEU A 156 -13.67 -2.09 -25.46
C LEU A 156 -12.46 -1.67 -24.62
N THR A 157 -11.85 -0.54 -24.96
CA THR A 157 -10.86 0.10 -24.08
C THR A 157 -11.53 0.63 -22.81
N PRO A 158 -10.79 0.92 -21.72
CA PRO A 158 -11.37 1.49 -20.50
C PRO A 158 -12.19 2.77 -20.75
N GLU A 159 -11.72 3.62 -21.67
CA GLU A 159 -12.40 4.87 -22.04
C GLU A 159 -13.68 4.60 -22.82
N HIS A 160 -13.64 3.70 -23.81
CA HIS A 160 -14.84 3.29 -24.55
C HIS A 160 -15.86 2.63 -23.63
N ARG A 161 -15.40 1.84 -22.67
CA ARG A 161 -16.27 1.19 -21.68
C ARG A 161 -16.96 2.20 -20.77
N ALA A 162 -16.21 3.18 -20.26
CA ALA A 162 -16.76 4.23 -19.43
C ALA A 162 -17.84 5.05 -20.17
N HIS A 163 -17.65 5.34 -21.46
CA HIS A 163 -18.71 5.98 -22.26
C HIS A 163 -19.90 5.05 -22.52
N PHE A 164 -19.64 3.81 -22.93
CA PHE A 164 -20.66 2.79 -23.19
C PHE A 164 -21.60 2.57 -22.01
N ASP A 165 -21.08 2.51 -20.78
CA ASP A 165 -21.88 2.29 -19.57
C ASP A 165 -22.82 3.48 -19.25
N THR A 166 -22.64 4.64 -19.88
CA THR A 166 -23.55 5.81 -19.75
C THR A 166 -24.68 5.83 -20.78
N LEU A 167 -24.58 5.00 -21.82
CA LEU A 167 -25.57 4.93 -22.89
C LEU A 167 -26.75 4.03 -22.49
N ASP A 168 -27.94 4.32 -23.00
CA ASP A 168 -29.06 3.39 -22.92
C ASP A 168 -28.89 2.19 -23.87
N GLU A 169 -29.72 1.16 -23.72
CA GLU A 169 -29.57 -0.11 -24.43
C GLU A 169 -29.58 0.04 -25.96
N ALA A 170 -30.40 0.96 -26.50
CA ALA A 170 -30.46 1.21 -27.93
C ALA A 170 -29.17 1.87 -28.45
N TYR A 171 -28.64 2.88 -27.74
CA TYR A 171 -27.39 3.52 -28.11
C TYR A 171 -26.16 2.66 -27.83
N GLN A 172 -26.22 1.74 -26.88
CA GLN A 172 -25.18 0.76 -26.61
C GLN A 172 -24.96 -0.15 -27.83
N ASP A 173 -26.02 -0.70 -28.41
CA ASP A 173 -25.90 -1.59 -29.55
C ASP A 173 -25.39 -0.85 -30.80
N ASP A 174 -25.86 0.38 -31.03
CA ASP A 174 -25.33 1.28 -32.05
C ASP A 174 -23.84 1.59 -31.84
N PHE A 175 -23.40 1.78 -30.59
CA PHE A 175 -22.00 2.03 -30.27
C PHE A 175 -21.13 0.78 -30.48
N LEU A 176 -21.60 -0.41 -30.13
CA LEU A 176 -20.88 -1.68 -30.36
C LEU A 176 -20.79 -2.05 -31.83
N ALA A 177 -21.72 -1.57 -32.67
CA ALA A 177 -21.69 -1.78 -34.12
C ALA A 177 -20.67 -0.89 -34.85
N LYS A 178 -20.17 0.18 -34.22
CA LYS A 178 -19.19 1.10 -34.81
C LYS A 178 -17.79 0.48 -34.92
N SER A 179 -17.02 0.96 -35.90
CA SER A 179 -15.59 0.68 -35.99
C SER A 179 -14.83 1.31 -34.80
N ALA A 180 -13.60 0.86 -34.53
CA ALA A 180 -12.78 1.46 -33.48
C ALA A 180 -12.60 2.98 -33.66
N ALA A 181 -12.30 3.42 -34.89
CA ALA A 181 -12.12 4.84 -35.20
C ALA A 181 -13.42 5.66 -35.05
N ASP A 182 -14.58 5.07 -35.39
CA ASP A 182 -15.87 5.75 -35.22
C ASP A 182 -16.29 5.82 -33.74
N ARG A 183 -15.88 4.83 -32.92
CA ARG A 183 -16.05 4.89 -31.46
C ARG A 183 -15.18 5.98 -30.86
N ASP A 184 -13.93 6.12 -31.30
CA ASP A 184 -13.06 7.23 -30.89
C ASP A 184 -13.68 8.59 -31.23
N ALA A 185 -14.20 8.75 -32.45
CA ALA A 185 -14.88 9.97 -32.86
C ALA A 185 -16.14 10.25 -32.02
N ALA A 186 -16.92 9.22 -31.68
CA ALA A 186 -18.09 9.36 -30.81
C ALA A 186 -17.70 9.81 -29.38
N LEU A 187 -16.59 9.28 -28.84
CA LEU A 187 -16.06 9.76 -27.56
C LEU A 187 -15.63 11.21 -27.62
N GLU A 188 -14.94 11.64 -28.67
CA GLU A 188 -14.53 13.04 -28.81
C GLU A 188 -15.75 13.98 -28.92
N VAL A 189 -16.80 13.57 -29.63
CA VAL A 189 -18.07 14.31 -29.66
C VAL A 189 -18.68 14.39 -28.26
N ALA A 190 -18.76 13.27 -27.53
CA ALA A 190 -19.29 13.24 -26.16
C ALA A 190 -18.47 14.12 -25.19
N LYS A 191 -17.14 14.06 -25.27
CA LYS A 191 -16.22 14.92 -24.49
C LYS A 191 -16.39 16.40 -24.84
N SER A 192 -16.62 16.71 -26.11
CA SER A 192 -16.83 18.09 -26.58
C SER A 192 -18.19 18.66 -26.16
N ALA A 193 -19.21 17.79 -26.02
CA ALA A 193 -20.54 18.17 -25.56
C ALA A 193 -20.55 18.55 -24.07
N ASP A 194 -19.69 17.93 -23.26
CA ASP A 194 -19.54 18.25 -21.84
C ASP A 194 -18.07 18.33 -21.41
N PRO A 195 -17.38 19.42 -21.75
CA PRO A 195 -15.96 19.56 -21.46
C PRO A 195 -15.71 19.80 -19.98
N VAL A 196 -14.50 19.43 -19.52
CA VAL A 196 -14.01 19.76 -18.17
C VAL A 196 -13.94 21.28 -18.04
N ALA A 197 -14.64 21.82 -17.04
CA ALA A 197 -14.69 23.24 -16.74
C ALA A 197 -13.69 23.65 -15.65
N TYR A 198 -13.37 22.72 -14.74
CA TYR A 198 -12.44 22.94 -13.64
C TYR A 198 -11.86 21.61 -13.14
N THR A 199 -10.57 21.59 -12.81
CA THR A 199 -9.94 20.47 -12.11
C THR A 199 -9.51 20.95 -10.73
N THR A 200 -9.95 20.26 -9.67
CA THR A 200 -9.62 20.64 -8.30
C THR A 200 -8.16 20.35 -7.97
N ASP A 201 -7.64 20.95 -6.90
CA ASP A 201 -6.27 20.69 -6.42
C ASP A 201 -6.05 19.21 -6.03
N ALA A 202 -7.13 18.46 -5.75
CA ALA A 202 -7.11 17.03 -5.48
C ALA A 202 -7.19 16.14 -6.75
N GLY A 203 -7.21 16.74 -7.95
CA GLY A 203 -7.26 16.03 -9.23
C GLY A 203 -8.66 15.63 -9.70
N MET A 204 -9.73 16.14 -9.08
CA MET A 204 -11.10 15.85 -9.51
C MET A 204 -11.51 16.77 -10.66
N GLU A 205 -11.93 16.18 -11.78
CA GLU A 205 -12.46 16.93 -12.93
C GLU A 205 -13.96 17.22 -12.77
N ILE A 206 -14.33 18.49 -12.90
CA ILE A 206 -15.71 18.98 -12.87
C ILE A 206 -16.06 19.49 -14.26
N ARG A 207 -17.08 18.89 -14.87
CA ARG A 207 -17.54 19.21 -16.23
C ARG A 207 -18.54 20.36 -16.23
N LYS A 208 -18.76 20.97 -17.41
CA LYS A 208 -19.70 22.09 -17.57
C LYS A 208 -21.13 21.73 -17.16
N SER A 209 -21.57 20.50 -17.39
CA SER A 209 -22.90 20.00 -17.03
C SER A 209 -23.20 20.02 -15.54
N ALA A 210 -22.17 20.02 -14.68
CA ALA A 210 -22.32 20.14 -13.23
C ALA A 210 -22.91 21.50 -12.81
N GLY A 211 -22.88 22.49 -13.72
CA GLY A 211 -23.46 23.81 -13.52
C GLY A 211 -22.53 24.78 -12.79
N ASP A 212 -22.76 26.08 -13.03
CA ASP A 212 -21.89 27.16 -12.56
C ASP A 212 -21.75 27.20 -11.03
N VAL A 213 -22.80 26.83 -10.30
CA VAL A 213 -22.79 26.82 -8.82
C VAL A 213 -21.79 25.78 -8.30
N VAL A 214 -21.79 24.56 -8.84
CA VAL A 214 -20.87 23.50 -8.40
C VAL A 214 -19.43 23.89 -8.74
N ILE A 215 -19.20 24.43 -9.93
CA ILE A 215 -17.88 24.91 -10.36
C ILE A 215 -17.38 26.03 -9.44
N ALA A 216 -18.24 26.99 -9.09
CA ALA A 216 -17.90 28.07 -8.17
C ALA A 216 -17.59 27.56 -6.76
N MET A 217 -18.39 26.63 -6.24
CA MET A 217 -18.15 26.00 -4.94
C MET A 217 -16.83 25.23 -4.90
N ALA A 218 -16.48 24.50 -5.96
CA ALA A 218 -15.22 23.78 -6.04
C ALA A 218 -14.01 24.73 -6.03
N LYS A 219 -14.06 25.82 -6.81
CA LYS A 219 -13.03 26.86 -6.79
C LYS A 219 -12.89 27.49 -5.41
N GLN A 220 -14.00 27.75 -4.73
CA GLN A 220 -14.01 28.30 -3.38
C GLN A 220 -13.44 27.32 -2.35
N ALA A 221 -13.74 26.03 -2.47
CA ALA A 221 -13.20 24.99 -1.60
C ALA A 221 -11.68 24.92 -1.72
N ASP A 222 -11.14 24.92 -2.94
CA ASP A 222 -9.68 24.92 -3.17
C ASP A 222 -9.03 26.22 -2.66
N ALA A 223 -9.67 27.36 -2.89
CA ALA A 223 -9.18 28.64 -2.34
C ALA A 223 -9.10 28.60 -0.80
N THR A 224 -10.16 28.10 -0.16
CA THR A 224 -10.23 27.94 1.30
C THR A 224 -9.17 26.94 1.80
N ALA A 225 -8.94 25.85 1.08
CA ALA A 225 -7.94 24.86 1.42
C ALA A 225 -6.51 25.45 1.39
N ARG A 226 -6.19 26.24 0.35
CA ARG A 226 -4.92 26.95 0.22
C ARG A 226 -4.72 28.00 1.31
N GLU A 227 -5.77 28.74 1.64
CA GLU A 227 -5.74 29.72 2.74
C GLU A 227 -5.50 29.02 4.09
N ASN A 228 -6.24 27.95 4.37
CA ASN A 228 -6.05 27.16 5.60
C ASN A 228 -4.65 26.56 5.69
N ALA A 229 -4.07 26.08 4.59
CA ALA A 229 -2.70 25.58 4.56
C ALA A 229 -1.69 26.70 4.90
N THR A 230 -1.95 27.92 4.42
CA THR A 230 -1.11 29.09 4.74
C THR A 230 -1.23 29.48 6.21
N LEU A 231 -2.45 29.56 6.75
CA LEU A 231 -2.69 29.89 8.15
C LEU A 231 -2.07 28.86 9.11
N ARG A 232 -2.12 27.56 8.77
CA ARG A 232 -1.46 26.50 9.55
C ARG A 232 0.05 26.69 9.60
N LYS A 233 0.69 26.91 8.45
CA LYS A 233 2.14 27.20 8.38
C LYS A 233 2.51 28.43 9.20
N GLN A 234 1.70 29.48 9.16
CA GLN A 234 1.92 30.69 9.97
C GLN A 234 1.78 30.42 11.48
N ALA A 235 0.78 29.63 11.87
CA ALA A 235 0.58 29.26 13.27
C ALA A 235 1.73 28.39 13.80
N GLU A 236 2.18 27.41 13.01
CA GLU A 236 3.34 26.56 13.33
C GLU A 236 4.62 27.40 13.46
N GLN A 237 4.89 28.29 12.50
CA GLN A 237 6.02 29.20 12.53
C GLN A 237 5.97 30.10 13.78
N THR A 238 4.80 30.66 14.11
CA THR A 238 4.64 31.50 15.31
C THR A 238 4.92 30.72 16.60
N ALA A 239 4.46 29.48 16.68
CA ALA A 239 4.73 28.62 17.83
C ALA A 239 6.23 28.28 17.96
N LEU A 240 6.90 28.00 16.84
CA LEU A 240 8.34 27.76 16.80
C LEU A 240 9.14 29.01 17.17
N GLU A 241 8.73 30.20 16.71
CA GLU A 241 9.38 31.46 17.07
C GLU A 241 9.25 31.78 18.56
N LYS A 242 8.10 31.46 19.16
CA LYS A 242 7.93 31.56 20.61
C LYS A 242 8.86 30.60 21.35
N ARG A 243 8.87 29.32 20.98
CA ARG A 243 9.81 28.33 21.54
C ARG A 243 11.26 28.75 21.37
N ALA A 244 11.63 29.27 20.21
CA ALA A 244 12.98 29.75 19.94
C ALA A 244 13.38 30.94 20.83
N THR A 245 12.42 31.76 21.23
CA THR A 245 12.63 32.86 22.18
C THR A 245 12.81 32.33 23.61
N ASP A 246 11.99 31.36 24.01
CA ASP A 246 11.97 30.82 25.38
C ASP A 246 13.11 29.82 25.64
N GLU A 247 13.39 28.93 24.69
CA GLU A 247 14.33 27.82 24.82
C GLU A 247 15.76 28.21 24.44
N LEU A 248 15.92 29.11 23.47
CA LEU A 248 17.22 29.48 22.90
C LEU A 248 17.56 30.99 23.06
N PRO A 249 17.32 31.63 24.22
CA PRO A 249 17.39 33.09 24.36
C PRO A 249 18.79 33.68 24.12
N ASN A 250 19.86 32.94 24.42
CA ASN A 250 21.23 33.44 24.31
C ASN A 250 21.96 32.94 23.06
N LEU A 251 21.29 32.13 22.22
CA LEU A 251 21.85 31.70 20.96
C LEU A 251 21.81 32.86 19.97
N GLY A 252 22.94 33.17 19.32
CA GLY A 252 23.03 34.27 18.36
C GLY A 252 22.12 34.07 17.13
N GLY A 253 21.85 35.16 16.41
CA GLY A 253 21.00 35.17 15.21
C GLY A 253 19.58 35.68 15.46
N THR A 254 18.76 35.70 14.40
CA THR A 254 17.37 36.12 14.46
C THR A 254 16.49 35.02 15.07
N VAL A 255 15.30 35.40 15.58
CA VAL A 255 14.32 34.43 16.11
C VAL A 255 13.96 33.39 15.05
N GLN A 256 13.86 33.80 13.79
CA GLN A 256 13.57 32.93 12.64
C GLN A 256 14.65 31.86 12.44
N VAL A 257 15.93 32.22 12.57
CA VAL A 257 17.03 31.25 12.46
C VAL A 257 16.98 30.25 13.61
N ARG A 258 16.71 30.71 14.83
CA ARG A 258 16.55 29.81 15.99
C ARG A 258 15.33 28.90 15.86
N ALA A 259 14.22 29.41 15.34
CA ALA A 259 13.01 28.62 15.04
C ALA A 259 13.27 27.55 13.98
N ALA A 260 14.04 27.88 12.93
CA ALA A 260 14.46 26.92 11.91
C ALA A 260 15.34 25.80 12.48
N ILE A 261 16.23 26.11 13.44
CA ILE A 261 17.01 25.09 14.16
C ILE A 261 16.08 24.15 14.94
N LEU A 262 15.13 24.69 15.70
CA LEU A 262 14.17 23.85 16.44
C LEU A 262 13.31 23.00 15.50
N SER A 263 12.86 23.55 14.38
CA SER A 263 12.11 22.81 13.36
C SER A 263 12.93 21.68 12.74
N ALA A 264 14.22 21.91 12.45
CA ALA A 264 15.10 20.87 11.94
C ALA A 264 15.32 19.74 12.95
N ILE A 265 15.40 20.08 14.24
CA ILE A 265 15.50 19.08 15.32
C ILE A 265 14.18 18.31 15.44
N ASP A 266 13.03 18.99 15.39
CA ASP A 266 11.70 18.36 15.46
C ASP A 266 11.47 17.35 14.31
N GLY A 267 12.11 17.58 13.15
CA GLY A 267 12.07 16.69 11.98
C GLY A 267 12.93 15.43 12.07
N ILE A 268 13.73 15.25 13.13
CA ILE A 268 14.50 14.01 13.34
C ILE A 268 13.53 12.88 13.67
N GLU A 269 13.50 11.81 12.88
CA GLU A 269 12.56 10.68 13.07
C GLU A 269 12.79 9.93 14.38
N ASP A 270 14.05 9.60 14.68
CA ASP A 270 14.45 8.92 15.91
C ASP A 270 14.18 9.81 17.14
N GLU A 271 13.29 9.34 18.02
CA GLU A 271 12.84 10.10 19.18
C GLU A 271 13.94 10.36 20.21
N ASP A 272 14.84 9.40 20.43
CA ASP A 272 15.90 9.53 21.42
C ASP A 272 16.96 10.52 20.90
N VAL A 273 17.29 10.45 19.62
CA VAL A 273 18.20 11.42 18.96
C VAL A 273 17.58 12.82 18.97
N ARG A 274 16.28 12.95 18.66
CA ARG A 274 15.55 14.22 18.68
C ARG A 274 15.57 14.87 20.06
N LYS A 275 15.29 14.11 21.13
CA LYS A 275 15.34 14.60 22.52
C LYS A 275 16.74 15.03 22.92
N ALA A 276 17.75 14.21 22.66
CA ALA A 276 19.14 14.51 22.98
C ALA A 276 19.63 15.77 22.24
N ALA A 277 19.21 15.97 20.98
CA ALA A 277 19.52 17.18 20.21
C ALA A 277 18.88 18.44 20.82
N HIS A 278 17.60 18.38 21.20
CA HIS A 278 16.93 19.49 21.90
C HIS A 278 17.63 19.86 23.21
N GLU A 279 17.92 18.87 24.05
CA GLU A 279 18.63 19.07 25.31
C GLU A 279 19.99 19.73 25.11
N ARG A 280 20.75 19.26 24.12
CA ARG A 280 22.11 19.77 23.87
C ARG A 280 22.10 21.20 23.33
N VAL A 281 21.15 21.53 22.46
CA VAL A 281 21.03 22.89 21.91
C VAL A 281 20.53 23.88 22.96
N ARG A 282 19.58 23.48 23.82
CA ARG A 282 19.15 24.28 24.98
C ARG A 282 20.31 24.50 25.96
N ALA A 283 21.01 23.44 26.35
CA ALA A 283 22.17 23.54 27.25
C ALA A 283 23.28 24.44 26.67
N GLY A 284 23.50 24.38 25.35
CA GLY A 284 24.41 25.28 24.64
C GLY A 284 23.99 26.75 24.77
N SER A 285 22.71 27.06 24.54
CA SER A 285 22.15 28.41 24.75
C SER A 285 22.31 28.88 26.20
N GLU A 286 22.01 28.03 27.19
CA GLU A 286 22.19 28.38 28.60
C GLU A 286 23.66 28.65 28.96
N SER A 287 24.58 27.83 28.43
CA SER A 287 26.02 28.00 28.63
C SER A 287 26.53 29.33 28.06
N LEU A 288 26.07 29.73 26.86
CA LEU A 288 26.39 31.04 26.30
C LEU A 288 25.91 32.19 27.19
N GLY A 289 24.72 32.06 27.80
CA GLY A 289 24.21 33.06 28.75
C GLY A 289 25.12 33.28 29.96
N LYS A 290 25.86 32.25 30.40
CA LYS A 290 26.82 32.36 31.52
C LYS A 290 28.07 33.17 31.16
N VAL A 291 28.47 33.19 29.89
CA VAL A 291 29.64 33.96 29.41
C VAL A 291 29.41 35.46 29.48
N PHE A 292 28.16 35.91 29.32
CA PHE A 292 27.79 37.32 29.41
C PHE A 292 27.55 37.82 30.84
N LYS A 293 27.64 36.95 31.86
CA LYS A 293 27.59 37.37 33.25
C LYS A 293 28.94 37.97 33.66
N PRO A 294 28.98 39.11 34.38
CA PRO A 294 30.22 39.68 34.88
C PRO A 294 30.98 38.64 35.70
N GLN A 295 32.22 38.33 35.29
CA GLN A 295 33.12 37.50 36.08
C GLN A 295 34.01 38.41 36.92
N GLY A 296 33.76 38.39 38.24
CA GLY A 296 34.44 39.22 39.24
C GLY A 296 33.49 40.21 39.90
N HIS A 297 33.31 40.09 41.22
CA HIS A 297 32.68 41.09 42.06
C HIS A 297 33.72 41.63 43.04
N SER A 298 33.98 42.94 43.00
CA SER A 298 34.75 43.60 44.06
C SER A 298 33.82 43.83 45.27
N GLY A 299 33.61 42.80 46.09
CA GLY A 299 32.76 42.84 47.27
C GLY A 299 32.31 41.46 47.74
N ALA A 300 31.82 41.39 48.99
CA ALA A 300 31.39 40.18 49.72
C ALA A 300 30.12 39.51 49.16
N GLY A 301 30.11 39.22 47.86
CA GLY A 301 29.12 38.36 47.20
C GLY A 301 29.57 36.90 47.19
N ASP A 302 28.62 36.00 46.93
CA ASP A 302 28.90 34.57 46.76
C ASP A 302 29.91 34.35 45.61
N PRO A 303 30.94 33.51 45.79
CA PRO A 303 31.95 33.27 44.77
C PRO A 303 31.36 32.88 43.42
N VAL A 304 31.89 33.45 42.33
CA VAL A 304 31.53 33.02 40.96
C VAL A 304 31.80 31.52 40.79
N ASP A 305 30.84 30.76 40.28
CA ASP A 305 30.99 29.33 39.99
C ASP A 305 32.25 29.04 39.15
N GLY A 306 33.15 28.20 39.69
CA GLY A 306 34.41 27.83 39.05
C GLY A 306 35.59 28.78 39.29
N SER A 307 35.38 29.89 40.02
CA SER A 307 36.46 30.77 40.47
C SER A 307 37.42 30.06 41.43
N ALA A 308 38.60 30.66 41.65
CA ALA A 308 39.55 30.14 42.64
C ALA A 308 38.94 30.12 44.05
N GLU A 309 38.13 31.12 44.39
CA GLU A 309 37.40 31.22 45.66
C GLU A 309 36.33 30.12 45.80
N ALA A 310 35.57 29.83 44.74
CA ALA A 310 34.58 28.74 44.74
C ALA A 310 35.26 27.36 44.86
N LYS A 311 36.39 27.16 44.17
CA LYS A 311 37.19 25.94 44.27
C LYS A 311 37.81 25.77 45.65
N LEU A 312 38.30 26.85 46.26
CA LEU A 312 38.85 26.82 47.62
C LEU A 312 37.75 26.56 48.67
N ALA A 313 36.56 27.14 48.49
CA ALA A 313 35.41 26.86 49.34
C ALA A 313 34.95 25.38 49.24
N ALA A 314 34.93 24.82 48.02
CA ALA A 314 34.63 23.41 47.80
C ALA A 314 35.69 22.50 48.43
N LEU A 315 36.98 22.79 48.22
CA LEU A 315 38.11 22.06 48.83
C LEU A 315 38.02 22.06 50.36
N THR A 316 37.74 23.23 50.93
CA THR A 316 37.53 23.42 52.37
C THR A 316 36.37 22.58 52.88
N LYS A 317 35.24 22.59 52.18
CA LYS A 317 34.06 21.80 52.55
C LYS A 317 34.34 20.30 52.49
N THR A 318 34.95 19.82 51.40
CA THR A 318 35.33 18.41 51.25
C THR A 318 36.31 17.97 52.34
N TYR A 319 37.28 18.82 52.71
CA TYR A 319 38.22 18.52 53.78
C TYR A 319 37.52 18.46 55.16
N ALA A 320 36.63 19.41 55.44
CA ALA A 320 35.85 19.44 56.67
C ALA A 320 35.00 18.17 56.85
N GLU A 321 34.32 17.75 55.79
CA GLU A 321 33.48 16.54 55.77
C GLU A 321 34.32 15.28 55.93
N LYS A 322 35.43 15.16 55.18
CA LYS A 322 36.29 13.98 55.19
C LYS A 322 37.04 13.78 56.51
N HIS A 323 37.44 14.87 57.15
CA HIS A 323 38.25 14.83 58.38
C HIS A 323 37.47 15.16 59.65
N ASN A 324 36.15 15.43 59.53
CA ASN A 324 35.25 15.80 60.62
C ASN A 324 35.81 16.92 61.51
N VAL A 325 36.31 17.97 60.87
CA VAL A 325 36.87 19.16 61.53
C VAL A 325 36.01 20.39 61.25
N SER A 326 36.12 21.42 62.09
CA SER A 326 35.41 22.69 61.84
C SER A 326 35.87 23.33 60.54
N MET A 327 34.99 24.09 59.89
CA MET A 327 35.29 24.80 58.64
C MET A 327 36.53 25.69 58.76
N ALA A 328 36.79 26.31 59.92
CA ALA A 328 37.99 27.10 60.15
C ALA A 328 39.29 26.27 60.12
N LYS A 329 39.28 25.05 60.68
CA LYS A 329 40.42 24.13 60.61
C LYS A 329 40.58 23.54 59.22
N ALA A 330 39.47 23.26 58.53
CA ALA A 330 39.47 22.78 57.17
C ALA A 330 39.97 23.83 56.17
N ALA A 331 39.70 25.11 56.39
CA ALA A 331 40.17 26.19 55.53
C ALA A 331 41.69 26.33 55.60
N ALA A 332 42.26 26.31 56.80
CA ALA A 332 43.70 26.33 57.01
C ALA A 332 44.39 25.09 56.40
N ALA A 333 43.79 23.91 56.55
CA ALA A 333 44.32 22.68 55.99
C ALA A 333 44.17 22.59 54.46
N GLY A 334 43.07 23.10 53.91
CA GLY A 334 42.81 23.18 52.47
C GLY A 334 43.81 24.09 51.77
N LEU A 335 44.09 25.27 52.34
CA LEU A 335 45.12 26.20 51.86
C LEU A 335 46.53 25.57 51.88
N ALA A 336 46.83 24.72 52.86
CA ALA A 336 48.13 24.04 52.97
C ALA A 336 48.34 22.90 51.96
N THR A 337 47.34 22.54 51.15
CA THR A 337 47.50 21.55 50.07
C THR A 337 48.13 22.18 48.82
N ASP A 338 48.75 21.36 47.97
CA ASP A 338 49.31 21.83 46.68
C ASP A 338 48.27 22.52 45.80
N GLU A 339 47.01 22.08 45.89
CA GLU A 339 45.88 22.68 45.16
C GLU A 339 45.40 23.97 45.82
N GLY A 340 45.34 24.04 47.16
CA GLY A 340 45.05 25.26 47.89
C GLY A 340 46.06 26.38 47.67
N ASN A 341 47.36 26.06 47.73
CA ASN A 341 48.45 27.00 47.45
C ASN A 341 48.42 27.54 46.02
N ARG A 342 47.96 26.75 45.05
CA ARG A 342 47.79 27.20 43.65
C ARG A 342 46.58 28.11 43.46
N LEU A 343 45.60 28.04 44.35
CA LEU A 343 44.34 28.78 44.25
C LEU A 343 44.33 30.05 45.12
N ASP A 344 45.30 30.21 46.03
CA ASP A 344 45.41 31.38 46.90
C ASP A 344 45.98 32.61 46.16
N PRO A 345 45.20 33.70 46.00
CA PRO A 345 45.68 34.93 45.37
C PRO A 345 46.76 35.68 46.18
N ALA A 346 47.02 35.31 47.44
CA ALA A 346 48.07 35.90 48.29
C ALA A 346 49.36 35.08 48.35
N ALA A 347 49.46 33.95 47.65
CA ALA A 347 50.66 33.12 47.63
C ALA A 347 51.79 33.81 46.83
N GLU A 348 52.64 34.59 47.51
CA GLU A 348 53.99 34.86 47.00
C GLU A 348 54.72 33.53 46.78
N PRO A 349 55.52 33.37 45.71
CA PRO A 349 56.29 32.16 45.50
C PRO A 349 57.26 31.99 46.66
N ALA A 350 56.99 31.03 47.55
CA ALA A 350 57.95 30.62 48.56
C ALA A 350 59.25 30.22 47.85
N ALA A 351 60.30 31.02 48.08
CA ALA A 351 61.65 30.72 47.65
C ALA A 351 62.04 29.32 48.13
N ARG A 352 62.74 28.60 47.25
CA ARG A 352 63.27 27.24 47.46
C ARG A 352 64.04 27.07 48.75
#